data_AF-A0A6B3EHP3-F1
#
_entry.id   AF-A0A6B3EHP3-F1
#
_cell.length_a   1.000
_cell.length_b   1.000
_cell.length_c   1.000
_cell.angle_alpha   90.00
_cell.angle_beta   90.00
_cell.angle_gamma   90.00
#
_symmetry.space_group_name_H-M   'P 1'
#
loop_
_entity.id
_entity.type
_entity.pdbx_description
1 polymer ?
#
loop_
_entity_poly.entity_id
_entity_poly.type
_entity_poly.pdbx_seq_one_letter_code
_entity_poly.pdbx_strand_id
1 'polypeptide(L)'
;AMWPVVKAALGFVLGLQQPGGEIGWKREADGTPVTDALLTGSSSVLHALRCGLALAAARGEAQPDWELAAGELRHAIRHHPERFLDKSRYSMDWYYPVLG
;
A
#
# COMPACT_ATOMS: atom_id res chain seq x y z
N ALA A 1 -7.58 23.08 -3.31
CA ALA A 1 -8.36 21.91 -2.86
C ALA A 1 -7.43 20.69 -2.79
N MET A 2 -7.59 19.81 -1.80
CA MET A 2 -6.68 18.66 -1.56
C MET A 2 -6.89 17.47 -2.50
N TRP A 3 -8.01 17.43 -3.23
CA TRP A 3 -8.38 16.26 -4.03
C TRP A 3 -7.35 15.82 -5.09
N PRO A 4 -6.71 16.73 -5.86
CA PRO A 4 -5.65 16.33 -6.80
C PRO A 4 -4.47 15.64 -6.10
N VAL A 5 -4.14 16.05 -4.88
CA VAL A 5 -3.06 15.45 -4.07
C VAL A 5 -3.44 14.03 -3.65
N VAL A 6 -4.68 13.81 -3.21
CA VAL A 6 -5.19 12.47 -2.85
C VAL A 6 -5.13 11.53 -4.07
N LYS A 7 -5.62 11.99 -5.23
CA LYS A 7 -5.58 11.19 -6.47
C LYS A 7 -4.16 10.84 -6.88
N ALA A 8 -3.25 11.82 -6.86
CA ALA A 8 -1.84 11.60 -7.19
C ALA A 8 -1.16 10.64 -6.22
N ALA A 9 -1.40 10.79 -4.91
CA ALA A 9 -0.83 9.92 -3.89
C ALA A 9 -1.32 8.48 -4.01
N LEU A 10 -2.63 8.27 -4.16
CA LEU A 10 -3.18 6.92 -4.34
C LEU A 10 -2.72 6.31 -5.66
N GLY A 11 -2.69 7.08 -6.76
CA GLY A 11 -2.16 6.61 -8.04
C GLY A 11 -0.69 6.19 -7.95
N PHE A 12 0.14 6.94 -7.22
CA PHE A 12 1.54 6.57 -6.98
C PHE A 12 1.68 5.25 -6.24
N VAL A 13 0.90 5.07 -5.15
CA VAL A 13 0.93 3.84 -4.34
C VAL A 13 0.40 2.64 -5.12
N LEU A 14 -0.66 2.81 -5.90
CA LEU A 14 -1.19 1.75 -6.77
C LEU A 14 -0.21 1.36 -7.87
N GLY A 15 0.64 2.28 -8.32
CA GLY A 15 1.76 1.97 -9.21
C GLY A 15 2.85 1.09 -8.58
N LEU A 16 2.74 0.73 -7.30
CA LEU A 16 3.59 -0.23 -6.61
C LEU A 16 2.89 -1.57 -6.32
N GLN A 17 1.64 -1.73 -6.76
CA GLN A 17 0.91 -2.98 -6.57
C GLN A 17 1.53 -4.10 -7.39
N GLN A 18 1.70 -5.26 -6.75
CA GLN A 18 2.25 -6.47 -7.35
C GLN A 18 1.12 -7.33 -7.93
N PRO A 19 1.42 -8.29 -8.83
CA PRO A 19 0.40 -9.19 -9.39
C PRO A 19 -0.37 -10.00 -8.35
N GLY A 20 0.19 -10.19 -7.14
CA GLY A 20 -0.50 -10.81 -6.01
C GLY A 20 -1.46 -9.88 -5.26
N GLY A 21 -1.52 -8.59 -5.60
CA GLY A 21 -2.36 -7.60 -4.94
C GLY A 21 -1.71 -6.88 -3.77
N GLU A 22 -0.63 -7.41 -3.19
CA GLU A 22 0.21 -6.72 -2.20
C GLU A 22 0.88 -5.46 -2.77
N ILE A 23 1.25 -4.54 -1.88
CA ILE A 23 1.85 -3.26 -2.26
C ILE A 23 3.34 -3.28 -1.91
N GLY A 24 4.17 -3.06 -2.93
CA GLY A 24 5.62 -2.87 -2.76
C GLY A 24 5.91 -1.72 -1.80
N TRP A 25 6.78 -1.96 -0.81
CA TRP A 25 6.91 -1.03 0.33
C TRP A 25 7.68 0.25 0.02
N LYS A 26 8.46 0.29 -1.06
CA LYS A 26 9.21 1.48 -1.48
C LYS A 26 9.56 1.48 -2.98
N ARG A 27 10.11 2.62 -3.41
CA ARG A 27 10.99 2.72 -4.57
C ARG A 27 12.41 2.99 -4.10
N GLU A 28 13.39 2.50 -4.85
CA GLU A 28 14.77 2.92 -4.69
C GLU A 28 14.99 4.35 -5.20
N ALA A 29 16.16 4.92 -4.90
CA ALA A 29 16.49 6.29 -5.29
C ALA A 29 16.47 6.53 -6.81
N ASP A 30 16.71 5.47 -7.60
CA ASP A 30 16.62 5.48 -9.06
C ASP A 30 15.18 5.29 -9.59
N GLY A 31 14.21 5.14 -8.69
CA GLY A 31 12.80 4.95 -9.01
C GLY A 31 12.36 3.48 -9.16
N THR A 32 13.28 2.52 -9.06
CA THR A 32 12.98 1.09 -9.17
C THR A 32 12.01 0.66 -8.08
N PRO A 33 10.83 0.09 -8.40
CA PRO A 33 9.91 -0.40 -7.39
C PRO A 33 10.49 -1.65 -6.71
N VAL A 34 10.43 -1.67 -5.38
CA VAL A 34 10.74 -2.89 -4.61
C VAL A 34 9.48 -3.74 -4.50
N THR A 35 9.62 -5.02 -4.84
CA THR A 35 8.50 -5.96 -4.89
C THR A 35 8.14 -6.54 -3.53
N ASP A 36 9.06 -6.49 -2.56
CA ASP A 36 8.76 -6.90 -1.19
C ASP A 36 7.58 -6.09 -0.64
N ALA A 37 6.70 -6.76 0.10
CA ALA A 37 5.55 -6.12 0.73
C ALA A 37 5.60 -6.28 2.24
N LEU A 38 5.20 -5.22 2.95
CA LEU A 38 5.01 -5.23 4.39
C LEU A 38 3.52 -5.41 4.69
N LEU A 39 3.16 -6.36 5.54
CA LEU A 39 1.77 -6.59 5.94
C LEU A 39 1.15 -5.34 6.59
N THR A 40 1.91 -4.68 7.46
CA THR A 40 1.48 -3.44 8.14
C THR A 40 1.30 -2.29 7.16
N GLY A 41 2.27 -2.07 6.26
CA GLY A 41 2.19 -1.06 5.21
C GLY A 41 0.99 -1.29 4.28
N SER A 42 0.82 -2.53 3.81
CA SER A 42 -0.30 -2.96 2.97
C SER A 42 -1.66 -2.77 3.68
N SER A 43 -1.74 -3.05 4.98
CA SER A 43 -2.96 -2.83 5.77
C SER A 43 -3.34 -1.35 5.86
N SER A 44 -2.35 -0.47 6.04
CA SER A 44 -2.56 0.98 6.02
C SER A 44 -2.99 1.49 4.65
N VAL A 45 -2.39 0.97 3.56
CA VAL A 45 -2.79 1.31 2.19
C VAL A 45 -4.23 0.85 1.91
N LEU A 46 -4.64 -0.35 2.36
CA LEU A 46 -6.01 -0.80 2.22
C LEU A 46 -7.00 0.16 2.91
N HIS A 47 -6.65 0.64 4.11
CA HIS A 47 -7.46 1.64 4.79
C HIS A 47 -7.51 2.97 4.01
N ALA A 48 -6.37 3.46 3.53
CA ALA A 48 -6.28 4.67 2.74
C ALA A 48 -7.10 4.59 1.43
N LEU A 49 -7.07 3.46 0.72
CA LEU A 49 -7.87 3.22 -0.48
C LEU A 49 -9.37 3.28 -0.19
N ARG A 50 -9.83 2.69 0.93
CA ARG A 50 -11.24 2.77 1.33
C ARG A 50 -11.67 4.21 1.62
N CYS A 51 -10.82 4.99 2.27
CA CYS A 51 -11.07 6.42 2.50
C CYS A 51 -11.06 7.21 1.18
N GLY A 52 -10.11 6.91 0.28
CA GLY A 52 -10.05 7.48 -1.06
C GLY A 52 -11.30 7.23 -1.89
N LEU A 53 -11.80 5.99 -1.89
CA LEU A 53 -13.05 5.60 -2.54
C LEU A 53 -14.26 6.36 -1.97
N ALA A 54 -14.33 6.51 -0.64
CA ALA A 54 -15.40 7.29 -0.01
C ALA A 54 -15.35 8.78 -0.43
N LEU A 55 -14.14 9.36 -0.52
CA LEU A 55 -13.96 10.72 -1.03
C LEU A 55 -14.35 10.84 -2.51
N ALA A 56 -14.00 9.85 -3.33
CA ALA A 56 -14.35 9.83 -4.76
C ALA A 56 -15.88 9.77 -4.94
N ALA A 57 -16.55 8.91 -4.17
CA ALA A 57 -18.01 8.77 -4.16
C ALA A 57 -18.71 10.08 -3.75
N ALA A 58 -18.23 10.75 -2.69
CA ALA A 58 -18.75 12.04 -2.25
C ALA A 58 -18.62 13.15 -3.32
N ARG A 59 -17.73 12.95 -4.29
CA ARG A 59 -17.47 13.86 -5.41
C ARG A 59 -18.12 13.42 -6.72
N GLY A 60 -18.77 12.25 -6.76
CA GLY A 60 -19.30 11.67 -7.99
C GLY A 60 -18.22 11.24 -8.99
N GLU A 61 -16.98 11.05 -8.53
CA GLU A 61 -15.85 10.62 -9.37
C GLU A 61 -15.61 9.11 -9.16
N ALA A 62 -16.16 8.25 -10.02
CA ALA A 62 -15.95 6.80 -9.94
C ALA A 62 -14.46 6.43 -10.11
N GLN A 63 -14.00 5.42 -9.35
CA GLN A 63 -12.60 4.95 -9.36
C GLN A 63 -12.55 3.41 -9.40
N PRO A 64 -12.95 2.78 -10.52
CA PRO A 64 -13.03 1.31 -10.64
C PRO A 64 -11.69 0.62 -10.39
N ASP A 65 -10.58 1.22 -10.84
CA ASP A 65 -9.24 0.68 -10.63
C ASP A 65 -8.88 0.62 -9.13
N TRP A 66 -9.32 1.61 -8.35
CA TRP A 66 -9.10 1.63 -6.91
C TRP A 66 -9.94 0.57 -6.19
N GLU A 67 -11.16 0.31 -6.66
CA GLU A 67 -12.04 -0.73 -6.12
C GLU A 67 -11.44 -2.12 -6.34
N LEU A 68 -10.96 -2.39 -7.56
CA LEU A 68 -10.29 -3.64 -7.92
C LEU A 68 -9.03 -3.83 -7.07
N ALA A 69 -8.16 -2.82 -7.05
CA ALA A 69 -6.93 -2.84 -6.27
C ALA A 69 -7.17 -3.09 -4.78
N ALA A 70 -8.18 -2.45 -4.20
CA ALA A 70 -8.56 -2.66 -2.79
C ALA A 70 -9.10 -4.08 -2.54
N GLY A 71 -9.79 -4.67 -3.52
CA GLY A 71 -10.23 -6.06 -3.48
C GLY A 71 -9.06 -7.05 -3.47
N GLU A 72 -8.13 -6.88 -4.40
CA GLU A 72 -6.92 -7.70 -4.53
C GLU A 72 -6.04 -7.61 -3.28
N LEU A 73 -5.78 -6.38 -2.82
CA LEU A 73 -5.00 -6.14 -1.60
C LEU A 73 -5.63 -6.77 -0.36
N ARG A 74 -6.97 -6.67 -0.23
CA ARG A 74 -7.69 -7.32 0.87
C ARG A 74 -7.59 -8.84 0.80
N HIS A 75 -7.66 -9.40 -0.40
CA HIS A 75 -7.51 -10.84 -0.60
C HIS A 75 -6.10 -11.30 -0.21
N ALA A 76 -5.06 -10.59 -0.67
CA ALA A 76 -3.68 -10.84 -0.30
C ALA A 76 -3.48 -10.83 1.22
N ILE A 77 -3.93 -9.77 1.91
CA ILE A 77 -3.81 -9.63 3.37
C ILE A 77 -4.47 -10.80 4.13
N ARG A 78 -5.61 -11.30 3.65
CA ARG A 78 -6.39 -12.32 4.37
C ARG A 78 -5.96 -13.75 4.09
N HIS A 79 -5.50 -14.00 2.87
CA HIS A 79 -5.34 -15.37 2.36
C HIS A 79 -3.92 -15.71 1.95
N HIS A 80 -3.04 -14.70 1.85
CA HIS A 80 -1.68 -14.87 1.33
C HIS A 80 -0.63 -14.26 2.27
N PRO A 81 -0.53 -14.71 3.54
CA PRO A 81 0.51 -14.23 4.45
C PRO A 81 1.93 -14.44 3.91
N GLU A 82 2.14 -15.45 3.05
CA GLU A 82 3.42 -15.75 2.39
C GLU A 82 3.91 -14.68 1.42
N ARG A 83 3.05 -13.75 1.00
CA ARG A 83 3.41 -12.63 0.11
C ARG A 83 4.02 -11.44 0.85
N PHE A 84 4.01 -11.47 2.17
CA PHE A 84 4.55 -10.40 3.00
C PHE A 84 5.85 -10.84 3.66
N LEU A 85 6.77 -9.89 3.87
CA LEU A 85 7.98 -10.13 4.64
C LEU A 85 7.61 -10.62 6.06
N ASP A 86 8.27 -11.68 6.51
CA ASP A 86 8.12 -12.17 7.87
C ASP A 86 8.72 -11.16 8.87
N LYS A 87 7.81 -10.49 9.60
CA LYS A 87 8.11 -9.54 10.67
C LYS A 87 7.59 -10.02 12.02
N SER A 88 7.37 -11.34 12.18
CA SER A 88 6.87 -11.96 13.42
C SER A 88 7.85 -11.85 14.58
N ARG A 89 9.15 -11.86 14.28
CA ARG A 89 10.23 -11.79 15.28
C ARG A 89 10.68 -10.35 15.57
N TYR A 90 10.84 -9.54 14.53
CA TYR A 90 11.23 -8.13 14.65
C TYR A 90 10.36 -7.29 13.72
N SER A 91 9.59 -6.36 14.30
CA SER A 91 8.71 -5.47 13.53
C SER A 91 9.45 -4.32 12.83
N MET A 92 10.74 -4.12 13.15
CA MET A 92 11.64 -3.15 12.52
C MET A 92 13.02 -3.79 12.37
N ASP A 93 13.62 -3.76 11.18
CA ASP A 93 15.01 -4.19 10.97
C ASP A 93 16.03 -3.13 11.45
N TRP A 94 15.54 -2.00 11.98
CA TRP A 94 16.40 -0.94 12.48
C TRP A 94 16.93 -1.29 13.87
N TYR A 95 18.19 -1.71 13.87
CA TYR A 95 19.07 -1.52 15.01
C TYR A 95 19.25 -0.01 15.21
N TYR A 96 18.66 0.56 16.26
CA TYR A 96 19.14 1.84 16.79
C TYR A 96 20.47 1.55 17.45
N PRO A 97 21.64 1.94 16.90
CA PRO A 97 22.83 1.94 17.70
C PRO A 97 22.55 2.84 18.89
N VAL A 98 22.61 2.27 20.10
CA VAL A 98 22.72 3.08 21.30
C VAL A 98 23.98 3.91 21.10
N LEU A 99 23.81 5.20 20.80
CA LEU A 99 24.90 6.15 20.76
C LEU A 99 25.35 6.28 22.23
N GLY A 100 26.37 5.51 22.59
CA GLY A 100 27.11 5.66 23.84
C GLY A 100 28.05 6.85 23.78
#